data_AF-A0A3B9PKU2-F1
#
_entry.id   AF-A0A3B9PKU2-F1
#
_cell.length_a   1.000
_cell.length_b   1.000
_cell.length_c   1.000
_cell.angle_alpha   90.00
_cell.angle_beta   90.00
_cell.angle_gamma   90.00
#
_symmetry.space_group_name_H-M   'P 1'
#
loop_
_entity.id
_entity.type
_entity.pdbx_description
1 polymer ?
#
loop_
_entity_poly.entity_id
_entity_poly.type
_entity_poly.pdbx_seq_one_letter_code
_entity_poly.pdbx_strand_id
1 'polypeptide(L)' 'AVLAHSIPDPQDGRLTWRSLPAEPAAYAQGLYASLRALDAVGADFILIEALPGGPGWRAVADRLGRAAVGSGGGDA' A
#
# COMPACT_ATOMS: atom_id res chain seq x y z
N ALA A 1 7.72 -1.97 5.59
CA ALA A 1 6.62 -2.87 5.22
C ALA A 1 6.39 -2.87 3.70
N VAL A 2 5.82 -3.93 3.13
CA VAL A 2 5.60 -4.07 1.67
C VAL A 2 4.15 -4.48 1.39
N LEU A 3 3.50 -3.77 0.45
CA LEU A 3 2.21 -4.14 -0.14
C LEU A 3 2.43 -4.56 -1.59
N ALA A 4 2.09 -5.81 -1.91
CA ALA A 4 2.19 -6.36 -3.26
C ALA A 4 0.85 -6.95 -3.73
N HIS A 5 0.62 -7.01 -5.04
CA HIS A 5 -0.54 -7.66 -5.64
C HIS A 5 -0.16 -8.73 -6.66
N SER A 6 1.01 -8.62 -7.30
CA SER A 6 1.48 -9.60 -8.29
C SER A 6 2.73 -10.38 -7.86
N ILE A 7 3.52 -9.81 -6.95
CA ILE A 7 4.75 -10.45 -6.45
C ILE A 7 4.40 -11.34 -5.25
N PRO A 8 4.85 -12.61 -5.22
CA PRO A 8 4.66 -13.48 -4.06
C PRO A 8 5.54 -13.03 -2.89
N ASP A 9 5.09 -13.33 -1.67
CA ASP A 9 5.86 -13.07 -0.45
C ASP A 9 7.20 -13.84 -0.50
N PRO A 10 8.36 -13.16 -0.41
CA PRO A 10 9.66 -13.81 -0.35
C PRO A 10 9.90 -14.59 0.96
N GLN A 11 8.97 -14.52 1.92
CA GLN A 11 9.05 -15.16 3.25
C GLN A 11 10.28 -14.73 4.06
N ASP A 12 10.69 -13.48 3.89
CA ASP A 12 11.77 -12.89 4.68
C ASP A 12 11.20 -12.30 5.98
N GLY A 13 11.56 -12.88 7.12
CA GLY A 13 11.08 -12.42 8.44
C GLY A 13 11.47 -10.99 8.82
N ARG A 14 12.37 -10.35 8.07
CA ARG A 14 12.72 -8.92 8.22
C ARG A 14 11.71 -8.00 7.54
N LEU A 15 10.87 -8.54 6.66
CA LEU A 15 9.87 -7.78 5.90
C LEU A 15 8.47 -8.06 6.44
N THR A 16 7.74 -7.01 6.77
CA THR A 16 6.28 -7.12 6.93
C THR A 16 5.64 -7.09 5.55
N TRP A 17 5.37 -8.26 4.99
CA TRP A 17 4.73 -8.43 3.69
C TRP A 17 3.21 -8.55 3.81
N ARG A 18 2.45 -7.88 2.94
CA ARG A 18 1.03 -8.16 2.76
C ARG A 18 0.67 -8.20 1.28
N SER A 19 -0.07 -9.23 0.91
CA SER A 19 -0.62 -9.38 -0.44
C SER A 19 -2.04 -8.83 -0.51
N LEU A 20 -2.31 -8.03 -1.53
CA LEU A 20 -3.63 -7.52 -1.88
C LEU A 20 -4.15 -8.17 -3.17
N PRO A 21 -5.48 -8.26 -3.36
CA PRO A 21 -6.05 -8.76 -4.61
C PRO A 21 -5.62 -7.91 -5.81
N ALA A 22 -5.36 -8.54 -6.96
CA ALA A 22 -4.99 -7.87 -8.21
C ALA A 22 -6.20 -7.26 -8.98
N GLU A 23 -7.33 -7.02 -8.29
CA GLU A 23 -8.53 -6.40 -8.86
C GLU A 23 -8.72 -5.01 -8.25
N PRO A 24 -8.92 -3.93 -9.04
CA PRO A 24 -8.92 -2.56 -8.55
C PRO A 24 -9.87 -2.26 -7.37
N ALA A 25 -11.11 -2.74 -7.42
CA ALA A 25 -12.10 -2.45 -6.38
C ALA A 25 -11.76 -3.21 -5.09
N ALA A 26 -11.38 -4.49 -5.21
CA ALA A 26 -10.93 -5.29 -4.07
C ALA A 26 -9.61 -4.75 -3.47
N TYR A 27 -8.69 -4.30 -4.31
CA TYR A 27 -7.45 -3.65 -3.89
C TYR A 27 -7.75 -2.38 -3.10
N ALA A 28 -8.62 -1.49 -3.61
CA ALA A 28 -8.98 -0.24 -2.95
C ALA A 28 -9.58 -0.48 -1.55
N GLN A 29 -10.40 -1.52 -1.41
CA GLN A 29 -11.01 -1.90 -0.14
C GLN A 29 -9.97 -2.44 0.85
N GLY A 30 -9.08 -3.32 0.39
CA GLY A 30 -8.03 -3.92 1.23
C GLY A 30 -6.89 -2.95 1.57
N LEU A 31 -6.67 -1.93 0.73
CA LEU A 31 -5.57 -0.98 0.87
C LEU A 31 -5.62 -0.24 2.20
N TYR A 32 -6.78 0.31 2.59
CA TYR A 32 -6.90 1.09 3.83
C TYR A 32 -6.69 0.25 5.09
N ALA A 33 -7.29 -0.94 5.13
CA ALA A 33 -7.07 -1.86 6.24
C ALA A 33 -5.58 -2.24 6.35
N SER A 34 -4.90 -2.38 5.20
CA SER A 34 -3.48 -2.67 5.15
C SER A 34 -2.62 -1.52 5.63
N LEU A 35 -2.84 -0.30 5.14
CA LEU A 35 -2.10 0.88 5.59
C LEU A 35 -2.26 1.08 7.10
N ARG A 36 -3.49 1.01 7.63
CA ARG A 36 -3.74 1.11 9.09
C ARG A 36 -3.03 0.02 9.88
N ALA A 37 -3.02 -1.22 9.39
CA ALA A 37 -2.29 -2.30 10.03
C ALA A 37 -0.77 -2.05 10.01
N LEU A 38 -0.23 -1.52 8.91
CA LEU A 38 1.18 -1.19 8.76
C LEU A 38 1.62 0.01 9.61
N ASP A 39 0.77 1.02 9.74
CA ASP A 39 0.96 2.15 10.64
C ASP A 39 1.04 1.67 12.10
N ALA A 40 0.17 0.72 12.48
CA ALA A 40 0.13 0.18 13.85
C ALA A 40 1.38 -0.62 14.24
N VAL A 41 2.13 -1.16 13.26
CA VAL A 41 3.42 -1.82 13.51
C VAL A 41 4.58 -0.82 13.59
N GLY A 42 4.32 0.48 13.36
CA GLY A 42 5.34 1.53 13.43
C GLY A 42 6.37 1.43 12.30
N ALA A 43 5.96 1.00 11.10
CA ALA A 43 6.89 0.92 9.98
C ALA A 43 7.35 2.32 9.52
N ASP A 44 8.66 2.58 9.48
CA ASP A 44 9.21 3.85 9.01
C ASP A 44 8.87 4.12 7.53
N PHE A 45 8.77 3.05 6.74
CA PHE A 45 8.44 3.12 5.32
C PHE A 45 7.48 2.00 4.90
N ILE A 46 6.51 2.37 4.07
CA ILE A 46 5.61 1.44 3.38
C ILE A 46 5.92 1.49 1.88
N LEU A 47 6.44 0.38 1.37
CA LEU A 47 6.68 0.18 -0.06
C LEU A 47 5.42 -0.41 -0.68
N ILE A 48 4.95 0.17 -1.78
CA ILE A 48 3.76 -0.29 -2.49
C ILE A 48 4.17 -0.64 -3.92
N GLU A 49 3.82 -1.85 -4.36
CA GLU A 49 4.03 -2.28 -5.74
C GLU A 49 3.34 -1.32 -6.73
N ALA A 50 4.02 -1.02 -7.83
CA ALA A 50 3.46 -0.17 -8.88
C ALA A 50 2.12 -0.74 -9.36
N LEU A 51 1.09 0.11 -9.34
CA LEU A 51 -0.22 -0.27 -9.82
C LEU A 51 -0.20 -0.43 -11.34
N PRO A 52 -0.93 -1.40 -11.90
CA PRO A 52 -1.13 -1.47 -13.34
C PRO A 52 -1.73 -0.17 -13.87
N GLY A 53 -1.34 0.23 -15.09
CA GLY A 53 -1.94 1.38 -15.75
C GLY A 53 -3.42 1.18 -16.10
N GLY A 54 -4.10 2.26 -16.48
CA GLY A 54 -5.46 2.21 -17.03
C GLY A 54 -6.54 2.78 -16.09
N PRO A 55 -7.79 2.89 -16.60
CA PRO A 55 -8.85 3.64 -15.93
C PRO A 55 -9.27 3.03 -14.59
N GLY A 56 -9.26 1.71 -14.44
CA GLY A 56 -9.64 1.04 -13.19
C GLY A 56 -8.74 1.37 -11.99
N TRP A 57 -7.44 1.59 -12.23
CA TRP A 57 -6.46 1.88 -11.19
C TRP A 57 -6.29 3.36 -10.90
N ARG A 58 -6.83 4.24 -11.75
CA ARG A 58 -6.62 5.69 -11.64
C ARG A 58 -7.11 6.26 -10.32
N ALA A 59 -8.26 5.78 -9.83
CA ALA A 59 -8.80 6.20 -8.54
C ALA A 59 -7.94 5.71 -7.36
N VAL A 60 -7.34 4.53 -7.47
CA VAL A 60 -6.43 3.97 -6.44
C VAL A 60 -5.12 4.75 -6.41
N ALA A 61 -4.53 5.02 -7.58
CA ALA A 61 -3.29 5.78 -7.71
C ALA A 61 -3.42 7.21 -7.18
N ASP A 62 -4.51 7.90 -7.52
CA ASP A 62 -4.84 9.23 -7.01
C ASP A 62 -4.97 9.23 -5.47
N ARG A 63 -5.62 8.22 -4.91
CA ARG A 63 -5.80 8.06 -3.47
C ARG A 63 -4.49 7.76 -2.74
N LEU A 64 -3.62 6.94 -3.32
CA LEU A 64 -2.26 6.70 -2.83
C LEU A 64 -1.41 7.96 -2.89
N GLY A 65 -1.48 8.72 -3.97
CA GLY A 65 -0.77 10.00 -4.12
C GLY A 65 -1.16 10.97 -3.01
N ARG A 66 -2.46 11.10 -2.71
CA ARG A 66 -2.94 11.91 -1.58
C ARG A 66 -2.46 11.40 -0.22
N ALA A 67 -2.45 10.08 -0.01
CA ALA A 67 -1.96 9.50 1.24
C ALA A 67 -0.46 9.76 1.44
N ALA A 68 0.34 9.68 0.38
CA ALA A 68 1.78 9.92 0.43
C ALA A 68 2.14 11.37 0.77
N VAL A 69 1.36 12.34 0.28
CA VAL A 69 1.56 13.77 0.62
C VAL A 69 0.90 14.16 1.95
N GLY A 70 -0.15 13.44 2.37
CA GLY A 70 -1.00 13.78 3.51
C GLY A 70 -0.58 13.20 4.86
N SER A 71 0.47 12.38 4.92
CA SER A 71 0.99 11.84 6.19
C SER A 71 2.15 12.65 6.76
N GLY A 72 2.55 13.74 6.11
CA GLY A 72 3.52 14.71 6.62
C GLY A 72 2.94 15.50 7.78
N GLY A 73 2.88 14.88 8.97
CA GLY A 73 3.03 15.62 10.21
C GLY A 73 4.37 16.32 10.13
N GLY A 74 4.35 17.60 9.73
CA GLY A 74 5.49 18.47 9.88
C GLY A 74 5.76 18.62 11.37
N ASP A 75 6.68 17.82 11.89
CA ASP A 75 7.42 18.22 13.08
C ASP A 75 8.41 19.29 12.63
N ALA A 76 8.03 20.53 12.96
CA ALA A 76 8.89 21.71 12.94
C ALA A 76 9.60 21.85 14.30
#